data_AF-A0A2A9P1V7-F1
#
_entry.id   AF-A0A2A9P1V7-F1
#
_cell.length_a   1.000
_cell.length_b   1.000
_cell.length_c   1.000
_cell.angle_alpha   90.00
_cell.angle_beta   90.00
_cell.angle_gamma   90.00
#
_symmetry.space_group_name_H-M   'P 1'
#
loop_
_entity.id
_entity.type
_entity.pdbx_description
1 polymer ?
#
loop_
_entity_poly.entity_id
_entity_poly.type
_entity_poly.pdbx_seq_one_letter_code
_entity_poly.pdbx_strand_id
1 'polypeptide(L)'
;MSLAPSPSPSASRGQLVLQPNYFSSSLYVIPLRNDISTLIHHYHLQYSLFPQNPFALFKRIWLSHGWKWFHLKVYDAPSRQSFLNITLRLFLERTDISETLFTRTAALFGFYTLFYTQPLQTAPPLYSVSHVPIPIDDYRSLRMLPSLLATPDLLPLQPFSIVLLSLLLKDDVFYILPSSTVWPHTPRQLPREQVSMIEGRTGGEEGKRKRGRPSREEKERRRIYALERLDKWLETVKP
;
A
#
# COMPACT_ATOMS: atom_id res chain seq x y z
N MET A 1 31.26 -21.49 -7.59
CA MET A 1 30.63 -21.89 -6.32
C MET A 1 29.36 -21.06 -6.17
N SER A 2 28.19 -21.67 -6.36
CA SER A 2 26.90 -20.98 -6.25
C SER A 2 26.51 -20.86 -4.78
N LEU A 3 26.59 -19.64 -4.23
CA LEU A 3 25.99 -19.30 -2.94
C LEU A 3 24.47 -19.29 -3.14
N ALA A 4 23.80 -20.38 -2.77
CA ALA A 4 22.36 -20.38 -2.63
C ALA A 4 21.98 -19.32 -1.56
N PRO A 5 20.99 -18.45 -1.82
CA PRO A 5 20.52 -17.52 -0.80
C PRO A 5 19.96 -18.36 0.35
N SER A 6 20.50 -18.14 1.55
CA SER A 6 19.97 -18.70 2.79
C SER A 6 18.47 -18.41 2.87
N PRO A 7 17.60 -19.42 3.07
CA PRO A 7 16.17 -19.20 3.17
C PRO A 7 15.90 -18.20 4.29
N SER A 8 15.05 -17.20 4.00
CA SER A 8 14.59 -16.23 5.00
C SER A 8 14.14 -16.99 6.26
N PRO A 9 14.58 -16.57 7.46
CA PRO A 9 14.25 -17.29 8.68
C PRO A 9 12.73 -17.39 8.79
N SER A 10 12.23 -18.62 8.79
CA SER A 10 10.84 -18.91 9.11
C SER A 10 10.54 -18.27 10.46
N ALA A 11 9.48 -17.45 10.49
CA ALA A 11 9.09 -16.63 11.63
C ALA A 11 9.27 -17.40 12.95
N SER A 12 10.10 -16.87 13.84
CA SER A 12 10.25 -17.43 15.19
C SER A 12 8.88 -17.44 15.86
N ARG A 13 8.56 -18.54 16.53
CA ARG A 13 7.28 -18.78 17.22
C ARG A 13 6.86 -17.54 18.03
N GLY A 14 5.78 -16.87 17.63
CA GLY A 14 5.25 -15.67 18.30
C GLY A 14 5.36 -14.35 17.52
N GLN A 15 6.05 -14.32 16.39
CA GLN A 15 6.10 -13.12 15.55
C GLN A 15 4.82 -12.98 14.71
N LEU A 16 4.07 -11.89 14.91
CA LEU A 16 2.90 -11.55 14.09
C LEU A 16 3.38 -11.17 12.69
N VAL A 17 3.35 -12.12 11.77
CA VAL A 17 3.62 -11.88 10.34
C VAL A 17 2.29 -11.62 9.64
N LEU A 18 2.15 -10.43 9.06
CA LEU A 18 1.00 -10.12 8.21
C LEU A 18 1.03 -11.07 7.01
N GLN A 19 -0.13 -11.52 6.55
CA GLN A 19 -0.18 -12.33 5.34
C GLN A 19 -0.12 -11.40 4.12
N PRO A 20 0.65 -11.70 3.06
CA PRO A 20 0.71 -10.84 1.87
C PRO A 20 -0.66 -10.47 1.27
N ASN A 21 -1.65 -11.36 1.39
CA ASN A 21 -3.03 -11.12 0.93
C ASN A 21 -3.73 -9.99 1.68
N TYR A 22 -3.34 -9.69 2.93
CA TYR A 22 -3.88 -8.57 3.71
C TYR A 22 -3.77 -7.25 2.93
N PHE A 23 -2.63 -6.99 2.28
CA PHE A 23 -2.42 -5.74 1.52
C PHE A 23 -3.31 -5.64 0.29
N SER A 24 -3.82 -6.76 -0.23
CA SER A 24 -4.82 -6.74 -1.31
C SER A 24 -6.26 -6.72 -0.81
N SER A 25 -6.50 -6.85 0.49
CA SER A 25 -7.83 -6.92 1.10
C SER A 25 -8.47 -5.54 1.26
N SER A 26 -9.79 -5.50 1.43
CA SER A 26 -10.54 -4.27 1.71
C SER A 26 -10.09 -3.58 2.99
N LEU A 27 -9.58 -4.34 3.98
CA LEU A 27 -9.09 -3.80 5.26
C LEU A 27 -7.84 -2.94 5.11
N TYR A 28 -7.08 -3.12 4.02
CA TYR A 28 -5.90 -2.30 3.74
C TYR A 28 -6.18 -1.30 2.62
N VAL A 29 -6.74 -1.78 1.51
CA VAL A 29 -6.93 -0.98 0.29
C VAL A 29 -7.87 0.21 0.52
N ILE A 30 -8.99 0.01 1.21
CA ILE A 30 -9.98 1.09 1.37
C ILE A 30 -9.43 2.20 2.29
N PRO A 31 -8.90 1.91 3.49
CA PRO A 31 -8.28 2.94 4.32
C PRO A 31 -7.14 3.66 3.60
N LEU A 32 -6.27 2.93 2.90
CA LEU A 32 -5.15 3.55 2.21
C LEU A 32 -5.60 4.44 1.04
N ARG A 33 -6.65 4.06 0.29
CA ARG A 33 -7.24 4.94 -0.72
C ARG A 33 -7.78 6.22 -0.10
N ASN A 34 -8.40 6.14 1.08
CA ASN A 34 -8.88 7.31 1.81
C ASN A 34 -7.71 8.18 2.29
N ASP A 35 -6.64 7.59 2.81
CA ASP A 35 -5.44 8.32 3.22
C ASP A 35 -4.78 9.06 2.05
N ILE A 36 -4.70 8.43 0.87
CA ILE A 36 -4.22 9.06 -0.36
C ILE A 36 -5.14 10.22 -0.77
N SER A 37 -6.47 10.02 -0.74
CA SER A 37 -7.43 11.08 -1.03
C SER A 37 -7.30 12.25 -0.07
N THR A 38 -7.14 12.00 1.23
CA THR A 38 -6.94 13.02 2.26
C THR A 38 -5.62 13.78 2.06
N LEU A 39 -4.53 13.08 1.71
CA LEU A 39 -3.25 13.69 1.35
C LEU A 39 -3.42 14.67 0.17
N ILE A 40 -4.06 14.22 -0.91
CA ILE A 40 -4.28 15.03 -2.11
C ILE A 40 -5.21 16.21 -1.79
N HIS A 41 -6.28 15.99 -1.02
CA HIS A 41 -7.22 17.02 -0.63
C HIS A 41 -6.55 18.12 0.22
N HIS A 42 -5.75 17.75 1.22
CA HIS A 42 -5.01 18.72 2.04
C HIS A 42 -3.99 19.49 1.22
N TYR A 43 -3.33 18.81 0.27
CA TYR A 43 -2.44 19.48 -0.68
C TYR A 43 -3.18 20.48 -1.56
N HIS A 44 -4.34 20.10 -2.10
CA HIS A 44 -5.19 21.00 -2.88
C HIS A 44 -5.58 22.25 -2.07
N LEU A 45 -6.12 22.07 -0.86
CA LEU A 45 -6.54 23.19 -0.01
C LEU A 45 -5.40 24.18 0.28
N GLN A 46 -4.22 23.68 0.64
CA GLN A 46 -3.08 24.57 0.93
C GLN A 46 -2.51 25.21 -0.34
N TYR A 47 -2.49 24.47 -1.46
CA TYR A 47 -1.99 24.98 -2.73
C TYR A 47 -2.87 26.09 -3.29
N SER A 48 -4.20 25.98 -3.16
CA SER A 48 -5.15 27.03 -3.56
C SER A 48 -4.93 28.35 -2.81
N LEU A 49 -4.43 28.29 -1.57
CA LEU A 49 -4.11 29.49 -0.77
C LEU A 49 -2.72 30.05 -1.11
N PHE A 50 -1.74 29.16 -1.33
CA PHE A 50 -0.34 29.53 -1.55
C PHE A 50 0.29 28.67 -2.66
N PRO A 51 0.12 29.04 -3.94
CA PRO A 51 0.56 28.22 -5.08
C PRO A 51 2.08 28.22 -5.32
N GLN A 52 2.87 28.75 -4.38
CA GLN A 52 4.33 28.82 -4.49
C GLN A 52 5.00 27.51 -4.04
N ASN A 53 6.08 27.13 -4.74
CA ASN A 53 6.88 25.94 -4.44
C ASN A 53 6.05 24.63 -4.27
N PRO A 54 5.28 24.22 -5.28
CA PRO A 54 4.29 23.14 -5.16
C PRO A 54 4.85 21.85 -4.56
N PHE A 55 6.03 21.40 -5.00
CA PHE A 55 6.62 20.16 -4.49
C PHE A 55 7.14 20.29 -3.05
N ALA A 56 7.63 21.47 -2.64
CA ALA A 56 8.04 21.70 -1.26
C ALA A 56 6.83 21.70 -0.31
N LEU A 57 5.73 22.31 -0.74
CA LEU A 57 4.45 22.27 -0.05
C LEU A 57 3.95 20.82 0.09
N PHE A 58 3.96 20.04 -0.99
CA PHE A 58 3.59 18.63 -0.97
C PHE A 58 4.42 17.84 0.05
N LYS A 59 5.76 17.99 0.02
CA LYS A 59 6.65 17.33 0.97
C LYS A 59 6.33 17.69 2.42
N ARG A 60 6.03 18.96 2.72
CA ARG A 60 5.63 19.37 4.08
C ARG A 60 4.37 18.62 4.54
N ILE A 61 3.36 18.54 3.68
CA ILE A 61 2.12 17.83 3.98
C ILE A 61 2.37 16.32 4.14
N TRP A 62 3.12 15.72 3.23
CA TRP A 62 3.60 14.33 3.31
C TRP A 62 4.23 14.02 4.66
N LEU A 63 5.15 14.87 5.13
CA LEU A 63 5.79 14.72 6.44
C LEU A 63 4.80 14.88 7.60
N SER A 64 3.88 15.85 7.51
CA SER A 64 2.89 16.13 8.56
C SER A 64 1.87 14.99 8.74
N HIS A 65 1.50 14.31 7.66
CA HIS A 65 0.64 13.13 7.66
C HIS A 65 1.39 11.85 8.08
N GLY A 66 2.69 11.92 8.35
CA GLY A 66 3.47 10.78 8.82
C GLY A 66 3.92 9.80 7.73
N TRP A 67 3.74 10.13 6.44
CA TRP A 67 4.15 9.25 5.33
C TRP A 67 5.65 8.96 5.29
N LYS A 68 6.49 9.79 5.92
CA LYS A 68 7.94 9.48 6.11
C LYS A 68 8.19 8.16 6.83
N TRP A 69 7.27 7.73 7.69
CA TRP A 69 7.38 6.50 8.45
C TRP A 69 6.70 5.32 7.76
N PHE A 70 6.11 5.53 6.59
CA PHE A 70 5.31 4.52 5.91
C PHE A 70 6.13 3.29 5.54
N HIS A 71 7.37 3.49 5.08
CA HIS A 71 8.31 2.41 4.79
C HIS A 71 8.67 1.55 6.01
N LEU A 72 8.39 1.98 7.24
CA LEU A 72 8.73 1.26 8.46
C LEU A 72 7.57 0.42 9.02
N LYS A 73 6.45 0.31 8.29
CA LYS A 73 5.27 -0.44 8.73
C LYS A 73 5.40 -1.96 8.58
N VAL A 74 6.22 -2.43 7.65
CA VAL A 74 6.35 -3.85 7.29
C VAL A 74 7.81 -4.21 7.04
N TYR A 75 8.34 -5.18 7.78
CA TYR A 75 9.74 -5.57 7.74
C TYR A 75 9.98 -6.96 7.12
N ASP A 76 9.00 -7.87 7.20
CA ASP A 76 9.16 -9.19 6.61
C ASP A 76 9.08 -9.10 5.08
N ALA A 77 10.02 -9.76 4.38
CA ALA A 77 10.21 -9.62 2.95
C ALA A 77 8.94 -9.87 2.09
N PRO A 78 8.19 -10.98 2.26
CA PRO A 78 7.04 -11.26 1.39
C PRO A 78 5.88 -10.28 1.62
N SER A 79 5.60 -9.91 2.88
CA SER A 79 4.57 -8.90 3.16
C SER A 79 5.00 -7.54 2.67
N ARG A 80 6.27 -7.17 2.87
CA ARG A 80 6.82 -5.90 2.42
C ARG A 80 6.74 -5.74 0.92
N GLN A 81 7.01 -6.80 0.17
CA GLN A 81 6.82 -6.83 -1.27
C GLN A 81 5.36 -6.54 -1.66
N SER A 82 4.40 -7.26 -1.06
CA SER A 82 2.98 -7.04 -1.32
C SER A 82 2.54 -5.62 -0.92
N PHE A 83 2.94 -5.17 0.27
CA PHE A 83 2.71 -3.84 0.81
C PHE A 83 3.16 -2.73 -0.14
N LEU A 84 4.41 -2.76 -0.59
CA LEU A 84 4.96 -1.73 -1.48
C LEU A 84 4.31 -1.79 -2.86
N ASN A 85 4.16 -2.99 -3.44
CA ASN A 85 3.55 -3.15 -4.75
C ASN A 85 2.11 -2.64 -4.79
N ILE A 86 1.31 -2.98 -3.76
CA ILE A 86 -0.08 -2.49 -3.69
C ILE A 86 -0.10 -0.98 -3.42
N THR A 87 0.72 -0.46 -2.51
CA THR A 87 0.73 0.99 -2.22
C THR A 87 1.12 1.82 -3.44
N LEU A 88 2.18 1.43 -4.14
CA LEU A 88 2.63 2.11 -5.36
C LEU A 88 1.55 2.03 -6.45
N ARG A 89 0.89 0.88 -6.60
CA ARG A 89 -0.25 0.74 -7.51
C ARG A 89 -1.41 1.66 -7.14
N LEU A 90 -1.74 1.81 -5.86
CA LEU A 90 -2.83 2.70 -5.42
C LEU A 90 -2.53 4.18 -5.68
N PHE A 91 -1.26 4.59 -5.65
CA PHE A 91 -0.87 5.92 -6.14
C PHE A 91 -1.07 6.04 -7.65
N LEU A 92 -0.66 5.03 -8.43
CA LEU A 92 -0.86 5.03 -9.89
C LEU A 92 -2.35 5.01 -10.29
N GLU A 93 -3.23 4.36 -9.52
CA GLU A 93 -4.69 4.44 -9.74
C GLU A 93 -5.20 5.89 -9.72
N ARG A 94 -4.56 6.78 -8.93
CA ARG A 94 -4.90 8.21 -8.88
C ARG A 94 -4.25 9.05 -9.98
N THR A 95 -3.43 8.44 -10.82
CA THR A 95 -2.85 9.08 -12.02
C THR A 95 -3.65 8.80 -13.29
N ASP A 96 -4.73 8.02 -13.18
CA ASP A 96 -5.63 7.65 -14.26
C ASP A 96 -6.27 8.88 -14.94
N ILE A 97 -6.67 8.73 -16.21
CA ILE A 97 -7.27 9.80 -17.00
C ILE A 97 -8.63 10.28 -16.48
N SER A 98 -9.36 9.44 -15.72
CA SER A 98 -10.64 9.82 -15.11
C SER A 98 -10.50 10.82 -13.96
N GLU A 99 -9.30 10.96 -13.39
CA GLU A 99 -9.02 11.88 -12.28
C GLU A 99 -8.67 13.29 -12.79
N THR A 100 -8.88 14.29 -11.93
CA THR A 100 -8.50 15.68 -12.27
C THR A 100 -6.99 15.80 -12.48
N LEU A 101 -6.55 16.72 -13.35
CA LEU A 101 -5.12 16.93 -13.62
C LEU A 101 -4.32 17.28 -12.35
N PHE A 102 -4.95 17.99 -11.40
CA PHE A 102 -4.35 18.26 -10.10
C PHE A 102 -4.16 16.97 -9.29
N THR A 103 -5.21 16.15 -9.16
CA THR A 103 -5.14 14.84 -8.47
C THR A 103 -4.04 13.97 -9.06
N ARG A 104 -3.98 13.87 -10.40
CA ARG A 104 -2.98 13.08 -11.12
C ARG A 104 -1.56 13.54 -10.82
N THR A 105 -1.35 14.85 -10.76
CA THR A 105 -0.03 15.44 -10.44
C THR A 105 0.36 15.22 -8.98
N ALA A 106 -0.57 15.42 -8.05
CA ALA A 106 -0.33 15.15 -6.62
C ALA A 106 -0.06 13.66 -6.35
N ALA A 107 -0.77 12.78 -7.05
CA ALA A 107 -0.54 11.34 -6.99
C ALA A 107 0.84 10.95 -7.54
N LEU A 108 1.28 11.57 -8.65
CA LEU A 108 2.65 11.41 -9.17
C LEU A 108 3.70 11.87 -8.15
N PHE A 109 3.47 12.97 -7.43
CA PHE A 109 4.38 13.43 -6.38
C PHE A 109 4.48 12.41 -5.25
N GLY A 110 3.35 11.83 -4.83
CA GLY A 110 3.30 10.76 -3.83
C GLY A 110 3.99 9.49 -4.29
N PHE A 111 3.72 9.05 -5.53
CA PHE A 111 4.37 7.90 -6.15
C PHE A 111 5.90 8.06 -6.19
N TYR A 112 6.37 9.17 -6.75
CA TYR A 112 7.81 9.50 -6.82
C TYR A 112 8.43 9.51 -5.43
N THR A 113 7.80 10.21 -4.48
CA THR A 113 8.34 10.34 -3.12
C THR A 113 8.41 8.98 -2.45
N LEU A 114 7.36 8.16 -2.54
CA LEU A 114 7.35 6.82 -1.97
C LEU A 114 8.43 5.94 -2.59
N PHE A 115 8.56 5.93 -3.92
CA PHE A 115 9.49 5.07 -4.64
C PHE A 115 10.96 5.40 -4.33
N TYR A 116 11.35 6.67 -4.37
CA TYR A 116 12.76 7.07 -4.17
C TYR A 116 13.17 7.20 -2.70
N THR A 117 12.23 7.20 -1.75
CA THR A 117 12.54 7.21 -0.31
C THR A 117 12.55 5.82 0.32
N GLN A 118 12.46 4.77 -0.50
CA GLN A 118 12.61 3.40 -0.02
C GLN A 118 13.98 3.24 0.66
N PRO A 119 14.05 2.59 1.84
CA PRO A 119 15.33 2.35 2.49
C PRO A 119 16.18 1.40 1.62
N LEU A 120 17.38 1.83 1.29
CA LEU A 120 18.39 1.05 0.59
C LEU A 120 19.53 0.74 1.56
N GLN A 121 20.25 -0.36 1.31
CA GLN A 121 21.47 -0.72 2.06
C GLN A 121 21.25 -0.86 3.58
N THR A 122 20.13 -1.42 4.02
CA THR A 122 19.86 -1.68 5.44
C THR A 122 20.50 -2.98 5.92
N ALA A 123 20.77 -3.06 7.23
CA ALA A 123 21.18 -4.29 7.92
C ALA A 123 20.21 -4.56 9.08
N PRO A 124 19.35 -5.61 9.02
CA PRO A 124 19.19 -6.58 7.93
C PRO A 124 18.64 -5.98 6.62
N PRO A 125 18.87 -6.62 5.46
CA PRO A 125 18.39 -6.12 4.17
C PRO A 125 16.87 -6.12 4.11
N LEU A 126 16.29 -4.97 3.74
CA LEU A 126 14.85 -4.82 3.51
C LEU A 126 14.56 -4.91 2.01
N TYR A 127 13.45 -5.56 1.67
CA TYR A 127 12.96 -5.60 0.29
C TYR A 127 12.64 -4.19 -0.21
N SER A 128 13.05 -3.85 -1.42
CA SER A 128 12.70 -2.60 -2.10
C SER A 128 12.26 -2.90 -3.51
N VAL A 129 11.25 -2.17 -3.99
CA VAL A 129 10.70 -2.29 -5.34
C VAL A 129 11.62 -1.55 -6.31
N SER A 130 12.11 -2.26 -7.32
CA SER A 130 12.90 -1.68 -8.42
C SER A 130 12.04 -1.29 -9.62
N HIS A 131 10.99 -2.07 -9.92
CA HIS A 131 10.09 -1.78 -11.04
C HIS A 131 8.63 -1.89 -10.60
N VAL A 132 7.80 -1.01 -11.12
CA VAL A 132 6.37 -0.95 -10.85
C VAL A 132 5.58 -1.29 -12.12
N PRO A 133 4.68 -2.27 -12.08
CA PRO A 133 3.84 -2.61 -13.22
C PRO A 133 2.86 -1.48 -13.57
N ILE A 134 2.78 -1.10 -14.84
CA ILE A 134 1.84 -0.09 -15.35
C ILE A 134 1.30 -0.51 -16.74
N PRO A 135 -0.02 -0.46 -16.99
CA PRO A 135 -0.59 -0.69 -18.32
C PRO A 135 -0.06 0.31 -19.36
N ILE A 136 0.11 -0.13 -20.61
CA ILE A 136 0.67 0.71 -21.68
C ILE A 136 -0.14 2.00 -21.93
N ASP A 137 -1.45 1.95 -21.78
CA ASP A 137 -2.36 3.07 -21.93
C ASP A 137 -2.24 4.07 -20.77
N ASP A 138 -2.17 3.58 -19.53
CA ASP A 138 -1.92 4.40 -18.34
C ASP A 138 -0.54 5.07 -18.43
N TYR A 139 0.47 4.32 -18.86
CA TYR A 139 1.82 4.84 -19.09
C TYR A 139 1.85 5.96 -20.13
N ARG A 140 1.13 5.80 -21.26
CA ARG A 140 0.99 6.86 -22.27
C ARG A 140 0.29 8.08 -21.68
N SER A 141 -0.81 7.88 -20.95
CA SER A 141 -1.55 8.94 -20.28
C SER A 141 -0.68 9.71 -19.29
N LEU A 142 0.13 9.01 -18.50
CA LEU A 142 1.07 9.58 -17.55
C LEU A 142 2.16 10.39 -18.24
N ARG A 143 2.71 9.92 -19.36
CA ARG A 143 3.71 10.67 -20.15
C ARG A 143 3.16 11.97 -20.75
N MET A 144 1.87 12.00 -21.07
CA MET A 144 1.22 13.19 -21.60
C MET A 144 0.89 14.22 -20.50
N LEU A 145 0.90 13.83 -19.22
CA LEU A 145 0.49 14.68 -18.10
C LEU A 145 1.13 16.08 -18.11
N PRO A 146 2.45 16.27 -18.30
CA PRO A 146 3.04 17.60 -18.30
C PRO A 146 2.49 18.52 -19.38
N SER A 147 2.21 17.98 -20.58
CA SER A 147 1.64 18.77 -21.69
C SER A 147 0.21 19.23 -21.40
N LEU A 148 -0.53 18.48 -20.57
CA LEU A 148 -1.89 18.82 -20.17
C LEU A 148 -1.94 19.91 -19.09
N LEU A 149 -0.83 20.13 -18.36
CA LEU A 149 -0.72 21.16 -17.30
C LEU A 149 -0.45 22.57 -17.86
N ALA A 150 -0.80 22.84 -19.11
CA ALA A 150 -0.59 24.13 -19.76
C ALA A 150 -1.60 25.22 -19.32
N THR A 151 -2.61 24.88 -18.52
CA THR A 151 -3.58 25.85 -18.02
C THR A 151 -2.97 26.77 -16.95
N PRO A 152 -3.34 28.07 -16.88
CA PRO A 152 -2.72 29.03 -15.98
C PRO A 152 -2.67 28.59 -14.50
N ASP A 153 -3.74 27.94 -14.02
CA ASP A 153 -3.86 27.52 -12.62
C ASP A 153 -2.94 26.33 -12.28
N LEU A 154 -2.59 25.51 -13.27
CA LEU A 154 -1.79 24.29 -13.11
C LEU A 154 -0.36 24.44 -13.66
N LEU A 155 -0.09 25.51 -14.40
CA LEU A 155 1.21 25.81 -15.00
C LEU A 155 2.38 25.72 -13.98
N PRO A 156 2.25 26.18 -12.71
CA PRO A 156 3.34 26.05 -11.75
C PRO A 156 3.69 24.60 -11.38
N LEU A 157 2.79 23.64 -11.62
CA LEU A 157 3.03 22.21 -11.38
C LEU A 157 3.81 21.54 -12.52
N GLN A 158 3.71 22.08 -13.75
CA GLN A 158 4.25 21.47 -14.94
C GLN A 158 5.77 21.18 -14.86
N PRO A 159 6.64 22.12 -14.44
CA PRO A 159 8.08 21.84 -14.39
C PRO A 159 8.43 20.68 -13.46
N PHE A 160 7.72 20.56 -12.35
CA PHE A 160 7.91 19.45 -11.41
C PHE A 160 7.49 18.13 -12.04
N SER A 161 6.32 18.06 -12.67
CA SER A 161 5.87 16.86 -13.39
C SER A 161 6.87 16.41 -14.46
N ILE A 162 7.47 17.35 -15.20
CA ILE A 162 8.51 17.06 -16.20
C ILE A 162 9.73 16.42 -15.54
N VAL A 163 10.26 17.03 -14.47
CA VAL A 163 11.46 16.55 -13.79
C VAL A 163 11.22 15.19 -13.12
N LEU A 164 10.08 15.00 -12.45
CA LEU A 164 9.80 13.73 -11.78
C LEU A 164 9.61 12.59 -12.78
N LEU A 165 8.89 12.84 -13.88
CA LEU A 165 8.72 11.83 -14.94
C LEU A 165 10.05 11.54 -15.65
N SER A 166 10.88 12.54 -15.92
CA SER A 166 12.17 12.29 -16.57
C SER A 166 13.09 11.42 -15.73
N LEU A 167 13.09 11.59 -14.40
CA LEU A 167 13.81 10.72 -13.47
C LEU A 167 13.25 9.30 -13.48
N LEU A 168 11.93 9.14 -13.33
CA LEU A 168 11.27 7.82 -13.34
C LEU A 168 11.50 7.05 -14.65
N LEU A 169 11.53 7.76 -15.78
CA LEU A 169 11.80 7.17 -17.09
C LEU A 169 13.28 6.84 -17.28
N LYS A 170 14.19 7.70 -16.81
CA LYS A 170 15.64 7.47 -16.89
C LYS A 170 16.06 6.24 -16.10
N ASP A 171 15.43 6.00 -14.96
CA ASP A 171 15.75 4.89 -14.07
C ASP A 171 14.94 3.61 -14.39
N ASP A 172 14.22 3.56 -15.52
CA ASP A 172 13.41 2.43 -15.98
C ASP A 172 12.46 1.88 -14.89
N VAL A 173 11.82 2.78 -14.14
CA VAL A 173 10.96 2.42 -13.00
C VAL A 173 9.72 1.63 -13.43
N PHE A 174 9.27 1.77 -14.66
CA PHE A 174 8.01 1.19 -15.12
C PHE A 174 8.19 -0.14 -15.87
N TYR A 175 7.56 -1.20 -15.37
CA TYR A 175 7.38 -2.45 -16.09
C TYR A 175 6.08 -2.39 -16.89
N ILE A 176 6.19 -2.27 -18.21
CA ILE A 176 5.02 -2.07 -19.08
C ILE A 176 4.22 -3.36 -19.21
N LEU A 177 2.95 -3.27 -18.83
CA LEU A 177 1.95 -4.30 -18.98
C LEU A 177 1.15 -4.10 -20.29
N PRO A 178 0.44 -5.14 -20.76
CA PRO A 178 -0.58 -4.98 -21.79
C PRO A 178 -1.64 -3.93 -21.43
N SER A 179 -2.47 -3.57 -22.40
CA SER A 179 -3.58 -2.61 -22.23
C SER A 179 -4.44 -2.92 -21.00
N SER A 180 -4.91 -1.88 -20.29
CA SER A 180 -5.80 -2.01 -19.12
C SER A 180 -7.06 -2.84 -19.43
N THR A 181 -7.52 -2.82 -20.68
CA THR A 181 -8.67 -3.59 -21.20
C THR A 181 -8.56 -5.10 -21.00
N VAL A 182 -7.34 -5.66 -20.91
CA VAL A 182 -7.12 -7.10 -20.66
C VAL A 182 -6.89 -7.43 -19.19
N TRP A 183 -7.07 -6.47 -18.29
CA TRP A 183 -6.90 -6.64 -16.83
C TRP A 183 -5.54 -7.26 -16.46
N PRO A 184 -4.42 -6.64 -16.87
CA PRO A 184 -3.10 -7.27 -16.79
C PRO A 184 -2.54 -7.36 -15.36
N HIS A 185 -3.14 -6.64 -14.42
CA HIS A 185 -2.68 -6.64 -13.03
C HIS A 185 -3.02 -7.93 -12.29
N THR A 186 -2.17 -8.26 -11.33
CA THR A 186 -2.43 -9.31 -10.34
C THR A 186 -2.33 -8.72 -8.93
N PRO A 187 -3.43 -8.69 -8.14
CA PRO A 187 -4.80 -9.07 -8.50
C PRO A 187 -5.40 -8.13 -9.56
N ARG A 188 -6.42 -8.59 -10.30
CA ARG A 188 -7.02 -7.78 -11.38
C ARG A 188 -7.63 -6.48 -10.85
N GLN A 189 -8.42 -6.58 -9.80
CA GLN A 189 -9.07 -5.45 -9.13
C GLN A 189 -8.66 -5.39 -7.66
N LEU A 190 -8.66 -4.18 -7.11
CA LEU A 190 -8.42 -3.89 -5.71
C LEU A 190 -9.69 -3.24 -5.10
N PRO A 191 -10.13 -3.67 -3.91
CA PRO A 191 -9.62 -4.80 -3.14
C PRO A 191 -9.94 -6.17 -3.78
N ARG A 192 -9.06 -7.15 -3.59
CA ARG A 192 -9.25 -8.54 -4.01
C ARG A 192 -10.29 -9.26 -3.14
N GLU A 193 -10.21 -9.05 -1.83
CA GLU A 193 -11.08 -9.67 -0.84
C GLU A 193 -11.89 -8.60 -0.13
N GLN A 194 -13.21 -8.73 -0.13
CA GLN A 194 -14.09 -7.88 0.66
C GLN A 194 -14.35 -8.54 2.01
N VAL A 195 -13.77 -7.97 3.06
CA VAL A 195 -14.08 -8.35 4.42
C VAL A 195 -15.33 -7.58 4.84
N SER A 196 -16.48 -8.25 4.85
CA SER A 196 -17.68 -7.72 5.49
C SER A 196 -17.41 -7.62 6.99
N MET A 197 -17.26 -6.41 7.51
CA MET A 197 -17.32 -6.15 8.95
C MET A 197 -18.78 -6.33 9.34
N ILE A 198 -19.17 -7.58 9.55
CA ILE A 198 -20.48 -7.92 10.07
C ILE A 198 -20.43 -7.55 11.55
N GLU A 199 -20.81 -6.31 11.85
CA GLU A 199 -21.35 -5.96 13.16
C GLU A 199 -22.56 -6.88 13.40
N GLY A 200 -22.38 -7.87 14.29
CA GLY A 200 -23.47 -8.72 14.79
C GLY A 200 -24.19 -9.60 13.74
N ARG A 201 -23.62 -10.76 13.38
CA ARG A 201 -24.46 -11.90 12.93
C ARG A 201 -24.69 -12.87 14.10
N THR A 202 -25.70 -12.54 14.90
CA THR A 202 -26.69 -13.52 15.33
C THR A 202 -27.46 -13.98 14.07
N GLY A 203 -27.18 -15.18 13.58
CA GLY A 203 -27.88 -15.71 12.42
C GLY A 203 -27.28 -17.06 12.04
N GLY A 204 -27.99 -18.12 12.42
CA GLY A 204 -27.56 -19.50 12.20
C GLY A 204 -27.46 -19.85 10.72
N GLU A 205 -26.48 -20.68 10.41
CA GLU A 205 -26.58 -21.61 9.30
C GLU A 205 -26.22 -23.00 9.81
N GLU A 206 -27.25 -23.85 9.85
CA GLU A 206 -27.18 -25.30 9.94
C GLU A 206 -26.55 -25.88 8.66
N GLY A 207 -25.27 -25.58 8.44
CA GLY A 207 -24.46 -26.26 7.44
C GLY A 207 -23.89 -27.55 8.02
N LYS A 208 -24.30 -28.71 7.47
CA LYS A 208 -23.77 -30.05 7.80
C LYS A 208 -22.26 -30.01 8.04
N ARG A 209 -21.86 -30.10 9.32
CA ARG A 209 -20.46 -30.03 9.74
C ARG A 209 -19.72 -31.28 9.25
N LYS A 210 -18.67 -31.07 8.45
CA LYS A 210 -17.69 -32.12 8.13
C LYS A 210 -17.08 -32.65 9.45
N ARG A 211 -17.08 -33.98 9.64
CA ARG A 211 -16.49 -34.66 10.81
C ARG A 211 -15.06 -34.13 11.03
N GLY A 212 -14.78 -33.64 12.24
CA GLY A 212 -13.45 -33.18 12.66
C GLY A 212 -13.29 -31.67 12.88
N ARG A 213 -14.27 -30.82 12.57
CA ARG A 213 -14.20 -29.39 12.92
C ARG A 213 -14.72 -29.17 14.35
N PRO A 214 -13.91 -28.63 15.27
CA PRO A 214 -14.34 -28.42 16.65
C PRO A 214 -15.59 -27.56 16.72
N SER A 215 -16.54 -27.95 17.55
CA SER A 215 -17.80 -27.23 17.72
C SER A 215 -17.55 -25.82 18.27
N ARG A 216 -18.51 -24.91 18.09
CA ARG A 216 -18.42 -23.56 18.69
C ARG A 216 -18.23 -23.64 20.21
N GLU A 217 -18.86 -24.62 20.84
CA GLU A 217 -18.76 -24.90 22.27
C GLU A 217 -17.38 -25.45 22.65
N GLU A 218 -16.77 -26.33 21.84
CA GLU A 218 -15.39 -26.78 22.05
C GLU A 218 -14.38 -25.64 21.89
N LYS A 219 -14.61 -24.72 20.95
CA LYS A 219 -13.76 -23.53 20.82
C LYS A 219 -13.87 -22.63 22.04
N GLU A 220 -15.07 -22.46 22.58
CA GLU A 220 -15.27 -21.65 23.78
C GLU A 220 -14.65 -22.31 25.02
N ARG A 221 -14.84 -23.62 25.21
CA ARG A 221 -14.12 -24.37 26.27
C ARG A 221 -12.62 -24.27 26.14
N ARG A 222 -12.07 -24.34 24.92
CA ARG A 222 -10.62 -24.17 24.68
C ARG A 222 -10.13 -22.76 25.02
N ARG A 223 -10.95 -21.72 24.81
CA ARG A 223 -10.61 -20.35 25.20
C ARG A 223 -10.60 -20.19 26.71
N ILE A 224 -11.65 -20.66 27.39
CA ILE A 224 -11.76 -20.61 28.85
C ILE A 224 -10.56 -21.35 29.47
N TYR A 225 -10.26 -22.55 29.00
CA TYR A 225 -9.09 -23.31 29.46
C TYR A 225 -7.75 -22.59 29.20
N ALA A 226 -7.62 -21.89 28.07
CA ALA A 226 -6.42 -21.12 27.77
C ALA A 226 -6.26 -19.90 28.69
N LEU A 227 -7.37 -19.25 29.07
CA LEU A 227 -7.38 -18.14 30.03
C LEU A 227 -7.02 -18.62 31.44
N GLU A 228 -7.65 -19.70 31.92
CA GLU A 228 -7.32 -20.29 33.23
C GLU A 228 -5.84 -20.71 33.33
N ARG A 229 -5.27 -21.20 32.23
CA ARG A 229 -3.85 -21.56 32.16
C ARG A 229 -2.93 -20.33 32.16
N LEU A 230 -3.36 -19.23 31.55
CA LEU A 230 -2.63 -17.95 31.57
C LEU A 230 -2.62 -17.36 32.99
N ASP A 231 -3.77 -17.38 33.67
CA ASP A 231 -3.89 -16.88 35.04
C ASP A 231 -3.00 -17.66 36.01
N LYS A 232 -3.00 -19.01 35.92
CA LYS A 232 -2.06 -19.84 36.69
C LYS A 232 -0.60 -19.53 36.39
N TRP A 233 -0.26 -19.24 35.13
CA TRP A 233 1.10 -18.89 34.76
C TRP A 233 1.50 -17.51 35.33
N LEU A 234 0.60 -16.54 35.31
CA LEU A 234 0.82 -15.22 35.93
C LEU A 234 1.00 -15.30 37.44
N GLU A 235 0.31 -16.22 38.12
CA GLU A 235 0.54 -16.49 39.55
C GLU A 235 1.92 -17.07 39.83
N THR A 236 2.45 -17.91 38.94
CA THR A 236 3.82 -18.47 39.08
C THR A 236 4.94 -17.50 38.71
N VAL A 237 4.63 -16.39 38.03
CA VAL A 237 5.60 -15.41 37.51
C VAL A 237 5.59 -14.10 38.32
N LYS A 238 4.81 -14.02 39.40
CA LYS A 238 4.96 -12.92 40.36
C LYS A 238 6.30 -13.08 41.12
N PRO A 239 7.15 -12.04 41.15
CA PRO A 239 8.41 -12.04 41.91
C PRO A 239 8.18 -12.13 43.42
#